data_AF-A0A370G2E2-F1
#
_entry.id   AF-A0A370G2E2-F1
#
_cell.length_a   1.000
_cell.length_b   1.000
_cell.length_c   1.000
_cell.angle_alpha   90.00
_cell.angle_beta   90.00
_cell.angle_gamma   90.00
#
_symmetry.space_group_name_H-M   'P 1'
#
loop_
_entity.id
_entity.type
_entity.pdbx_description
1 polymer ?
#
loop_
_entity_poly.entity_id
_entity_poly.type
_entity_poly.pdbx_seq_one_letter_code
_entity_poly.pdbx_strand_id
1 'polypeptide(L)'
;MLEWIALVAVLLYFVSGYLIKRLIKNEGATEKGKFILYKSRSDAFPLFLAGWAIIYLINEFFHLTYSQFQDAILIAVLSVYIIQFVYLLKYRKQYQ
;
A
#
# COMPACT_ATOMS: atom_id res chain seq x y z
N MET A 1 6.63 -21.66 1.82
CA MET A 1 5.66 -20.96 0.94
C MET A 1 5.46 -19.51 1.39
N LEU A 2 5.18 -19.28 2.68
CA LEU A 2 5.09 -17.93 3.29
C LEU A 2 6.38 -17.11 3.12
N GLU A 3 7.56 -17.73 3.24
CA GLU A 3 8.85 -17.03 3.05
C GLU A 3 9.00 -16.43 1.64
N TRP A 4 8.54 -17.13 0.61
CA TRP A 4 8.56 -16.64 -0.77
C TRP A 4 7.58 -15.49 -0.97
N ILE A 5 6.40 -15.55 -0.33
CA ILE A 5 5.42 -14.46 -0.35
C ILE A 5 5.99 -13.22 0.33
N ALA A 6 6.66 -13.38 1.48
CA ALA A 6 7.33 -12.29 2.18
C ALA A 6 8.43 -11.66 1.31
N LEU A 7 9.26 -12.48 0.65
CA LEU A 7 10.30 -12.02 -0.26
C LEU A 7 9.74 -11.22 -1.44
N VAL A 8 8.69 -11.73 -2.08
CA VAL A 8 8.01 -11.04 -3.19
C VAL A 8 7.37 -9.73 -2.71
N ALA A 9 6.75 -9.72 -1.53
CA ALA A 9 6.13 -8.51 -0.99
C ALA A 9 7.17 -7.45 -0.62
N VAL A 10 8.31 -7.84 -0.07
CA VAL A 10 9.46 -6.95 0.19
C VAL A 10 10.00 -6.38 -1.13
N LEU A 11 10.19 -7.22 -2.14
CA LEU A 11 10.61 -6.77 -3.48
C LEU A 11 9.62 -5.77 -4.07
N LEU A 12 8.32 -6.06 -4.02
CA LEU A 12 7.27 -5.16 -4.49
C LEU A 12 7.26 -3.83 -3.72
N TYR A 13 7.51 -3.86 -2.42
CA TYR A 13 7.65 -2.66 -1.61
C TYR A 13 8.83 -1.79 -2.07
N PHE A 14 10.01 -2.38 -2.27
CA PHE A 14 11.19 -1.64 -2.75
C PHE A 14 10.99 -1.09 -4.17
N VAL A 15 10.44 -1.90 -5.08
CA VAL A 15 10.18 -1.49 -6.47
C VAL A 15 9.14 -0.37 -6.52
N SER A 16 8.01 -0.52 -5.81
CA SER A 16 6.97 0.52 -5.76
C SER A 16 7.51 1.81 -5.13
N GLY A 17 8.28 1.71 -4.04
CA GLY A 17 8.93 2.87 -3.40
C GLY A 17 9.90 3.58 -4.34
N TYR A 18 10.74 2.84 -5.07
CA TYR A 18 11.65 3.40 -6.06
C TYR A 18 10.90 4.11 -7.20
N LEU A 19 9.85 3.48 -7.73
CA LEU A 19 9.04 4.04 -8.82
C LEU A 19 8.29 5.30 -8.37
N ILE A 20 7.70 5.29 -7.17
CA ILE A 20 7.06 6.47 -6.58
C ILE A 20 8.07 7.59 -6.42
N LYS A 21 9.27 7.32 -5.89
CA LYS A 21 10.33 8.33 -5.72
C LYS A 21 10.78 8.91 -7.06
N ARG A 22 10.94 8.07 -8.08
CA ARG A 22 11.29 8.51 -9.44
C ARG A 22 10.17 9.38 -10.04
N LEU A 23 8.91 9.01 -9.82
CA LEU A 23 7.76 9.77 -10.29
C LEU A 23 7.64 11.12 -9.58
N ILE A 24 7.86 11.17 -8.26
CA ILE A 24 7.95 12.42 -7.50
C ILE A 24 9.05 13.31 -8.06
N LYS A 25 10.23 12.75 -8.34
CA LYS A 25 11.38 13.50 -8.86
C LYS A 25 11.14 14.09 -10.25
N ASN A 26 10.45 13.36 -11.13
CA ASN A 26 10.28 13.76 -12.53
C ASN A 26 8.98 14.56 -12.78
N GLU A 27 7.87 14.15 -12.17
CA GLU A 27 6.53 14.67 -12.44
C GLU A 27 5.92 15.34 -11.20
N GLY A 28 6.37 14.98 -9.99
CA GLY A 28 5.80 15.44 -8.72
C GLY A 28 6.02 16.93 -8.39
N ALA A 29 6.87 17.64 -9.12
CA ALA A 29 7.00 19.10 -8.99
C ALA A 29 5.85 19.85 -9.69
N THR A 30 5.15 19.19 -10.61
CA THR A 30 4.00 19.79 -11.32
C THR A 30 2.73 19.67 -10.49
N GLU A 31 1.82 20.64 -10.61
CA GLU A 31 0.50 20.59 -9.96
C GLU A 31 -0.27 19.31 -10.30
N LYS A 32 -0.15 18.83 -11.55
CA LYS A 32 -0.73 17.55 -11.98
C LYS A 32 -0.13 16.35 -11.24
N GLY A 33 1.19 16.28 -11.14
CA GLY A 33 1.88 15.20 -10.42
C GLY A 33 1.54 15.18 -8.93
N LYS A 34 1.45 16.34 -8.29
CA LYS A 34 0.99 16.48 -6.89
C LYS A 34 -0.44 15.98 -6.73
N PHE A 35 -1.35 16.35 -7.64
CA PHE A 35 -2.74 15.89 -7.62
C PHE A 35 -2.84 14.36 -7.73
N ILE A 36 -2.12 13.75 -8.67
CA ILE A 36 -2.12 12.28 -8.86
C ILE A 36 -1.61 11.56 -7.60
N LEU A 37 -0.52 12.06 -7.00
CA LEU A 37 0.03 11.50 -5.76
C LEU A 37 -0.95 11.64 -4.60
N TYR A 38 -1.56 12.81 -4.43
CA TYR A 38 -2.54 13.04 -3.38
C TYR A 38 -3.77 12.14 -3.56
N LYS A 39 -4.33 12.09 -4.76
CA LYS A 39 -5.52 11.29 -5.05
C LYS A 39 -5.28 9.79 -4.86
N SER A 40 -4.15 9.27 -5.34
CA SER A 40 -3.79 7.87 -5.13
C SER A 40 -3.64 7.50 -3.65
N ARG A 41 -3.10 8.40 -2.82
CA ARG A 41 -3.03 8.21 -1.35
C ARG A 41 -4.39 8.30 -0.70
N SER A 42 -5.18 9.30 -1.08
CA SER A 42 -6.53 9.53 -0.55
C SER A 42 -7.42 8.31 -0.77
N ASP A 43 -7.33 7.66 -1.93
CA ASP A 43 -8.17 6.49 -2.23
C ASP A 43 -7.64 5.20 -1.60
N ALA A 44 -6.34 5.11 -1.32
CA ALA A 44 -5.74 3.97 -0.63
C ALA A 44 -5.94 4.01 0.89
N PHE A 45 -6.02 5.20 1.48
CA PHE A 45 -6.11 5.38 2.94
C PHE A 45 -7.35 4.72 3.59
N PRO A 46 -8.57 4.82 3.04
CA PRO A 46 -9.73 4.10 3.57
C PRO A 46 -9.53 2.59 3.63
N LEU A 47 -8.76 2.02 2.71
CA LEU A 47 -8.47 0.59 2.68
C LEU A 47 -7.53 0.17 3.81
N PHE A 48 -6.64 1.07 4.25
CA PHE A 48 -5.85 0.85 5.46
C PHE A 48 -6.73 0.79 6.71
N LEU A 49 -7.66 1.74 6.85
CA LEU A 49 -8.60 1.75 7.97
C LEU A 49 -9.48 0.49 7.97
N ALA A 50 -9.98 0.09 6.80
CA ALA A 50 -10.74 -1.15 6.65
C ALA A 50 -9.92 -2.38 7.00
N GLY A 51 -8.69 -2.49 6.49
CA GLY A 51 -7.78 -3.60 6.80
C GLY A 51 -7.45 -3.69 8.28
N TRP A 52 -7.18 -2.56 8.93
CA TRP A 52 -6.96 -2.49 10.37
C TRP A 52 -8.19 -2.92 11.18
N ALA A 53 -9.38 -2.43 10.83
CA ALA A 53 -10.63 -2.82 11.48
C ALA A 53 -10.89 -4.34 11.34
N ILE A 54 -10.61 -4.92 10.18
CA ILE A 54 -10.72 -6.37 9.96
C ILE A 54 -9.76 -7.13 10.89
N ILE A 55 -8.49 -6.71 10.97
CA ILE A 55 -7.50 -7.35 11.87
C ILE A 55 -7.96 -7.26 13.32
N TYR A 56 -8.46 -6.10 13.74
CA TYR A 56 -8.98 -5.91 15.09
C TYR A 56 -10.14 -6.88 15.38
N LEU A 57 -11.13 -6.97 14.50
CA LEU A 57 -12.24 -7.91 14.66
C LEU A 57 -11.78 -9.36 14.69
N ILE A 58 -10.87 -9.76 13.79
CA ILE A 58 -10.32 -11.13 13.79
C ILE A 58 -9.61 -11.41 15.11
N ASN A 59 -8.81 -10.46 15.62
CA ASN A 59 -8.12 -10.63 16.88
C ASN A 59 -9.11 -10.77 18.05
N GLU A 60 -10.20 -10.01 18.06
CA GLU A 60 -11.24 -10.08 19.09
C GLU A 60 -11.95 -11.45 19.09
N PHE A 61 -12.28 -12.00 17.92
CA PHE A 61 -13.02 -13.27 17.83
C PHE A 61 -12.14 -14.51 17.93
N PHE A 62 -10.90 -14.46 17.42
CA PHE A 62 -10.03 -15.63 17.27
C PHE A 62 -8.77 -15.59 18.15
N HIS A 63 -8.53 -14.51 18.89
CA HIS A 63 -7.39 -14.35 19.81
C HIS A 63 -6.06 -14.71 19.14
N LEU A 64 -5.66 -13.90 18.16
CA LEU A 64 -4.42 -14.14 17.43
C LEU A 64 -3.23 -14.14 18.38
N THR A 65 -2.26 -15.03 18.13
CA THR A 65 -0.97 -14.94 18.82
C THR A 65 -0.26 -13.65 18.42
N TYR A 66 0.69 -13.20 19.24
CA TYR A 66 1.47 -12.00 18.95
C TYR A 66 2.12 -12.03 17.55
N SER A 67 2.67 -13.18 17.14
CA SER A 67 3.27 -13.34 15.81
C SER A 67 2.23 -13.22 14.69
N GLN A 68 1.07 -13.88 14.84
CA GLN A 68 -0.02 -13.79 13.86
C GLN A 68 -0.55 -12.36 13.71
N PHE A 69 -0.65 -11.62 14.82
CA PHE A 69 -1.07 -10.23 14.81
C PHE A 69 -0.05 -9.33 14.09
N GLN A 70 1.25 -9.52 14.35
CA GLN A 70 2.32 -8.80 13.64
C GLN A 70 2.28 -9.08 12.13
N ASP A 71 2.14 -10.34 11.74
CA ASP A 71 2.05 -10.75 10.33
C ASP A 71 0.81 -10.12 9.66
N ALA A 72 -0.34 -10.11 10.35
CA ALA A 72 -1.55 -9.51 9.83
C ALA A 72 -1.40 -8.00 9.59
N ILE A 73 -0.81 -7.26 10.53
CA ILE A 73 -0.50 -5.83 10.36
C ILE A 73 0.41 -5.62 9.16
N LEU A 74 1.48 -6.41 9.05
CA LEU A 74 2.43 -6.30 7.95
C LEU A 74 1.75 -6.51 6.59
N ILE A 75 0.88 -7.52 6.49
CA ILE A 75 0.10 -7.81 5.29
C ILE A 75 -0.83 -6.63 4.95
N ALA A 76 -1.52 -6.04 5.94
CA ALA A 76 -2.39 -4.90 5.70
C ALA A 76 -1.61 -3.68 5.19
N VAL A 77 -0.47 -3.36 5.82
CA VAL A 77 0.39 -2.24 5.39
C VAL A 77 0.89 -2.47 3.95
N LEU A 78 1.42 -3.65 3.65
CA LEU A 78 1.92 -4.00 2.32
C LEU A 78 0.82 -3.92 1.26
N SER A 79 -0.36 -4.44 1.57
CA SER A 79 -1.51 -4.41 0.66
C SER A 79 -1.90 -2.98 0.31
N VAL A 80 -1.93 -2.07 1.28
CA VAL A 80 -2.24 -0.65 1.05
C VAL A 80 -1.19 0.02 0.17
N TYR A 81 0.08 -0.27 0.38
CA TYR A 81 1.16 0.23 -0.49
C TYR A 81 0.99 -0.23 -1.94
N ILE A 82 0.69 -1.52 -2.14
CA ILE A 82 0.44 -2.08 -3.47
C ILE A 82 -0.78 -1.41 -4.11
N ILE A 83 -1.88 -1.27 -3.37
CA ILE A 83 -3.10 -0.66 -3.89
C ILE A 83 -2.88 0.82 -4.22
N GLN A 84 -2.17 1.57 -3.37
CA GLN A 84 -1.78 2.95 -3.67
C GLN A 84 -0.98 3.03 -4.96
N PHE A 85 -0.04 2.10 -5.17
CA PHE A 85 0.76 2.03 -6.39
C PHE A 85 -0.11 1.75 -7.62
N VAL A 86 -1.09 0.83 -7.51
CA VAL A 86 -2.08 0.57 -8.58
C VAL A 86 -2.89 1.82 -8.90
N TYR A 87 -3.40 2.54 -7.89
CA TYR A 87 -4.13 3.79 -8.10
C TYR A 87 -3.26 4.86 -8.76
N LEU A 88 -1.99 4.95 -8.36
CA LEU A 88 -1.04 5.88 -8.96
C LEU A 88 -0.84 5.59 -10.45
N LEU A 89 -0.65 4.33 -10.84
CA LEU A 89 -0.54 3.95 -12.25
C LEU A 89 -1.83 4.23 -13.03
N LYS A 90 -2.99 3.90 -12.44
CA LYS A 90 -4.30 4.16 -13.03
C LYS A 90 -4.50 5.66 -13.29
N TYR A 91 -4.24 6.51 -12.30
CA TYR A 91 -4.39 7.95 -12.42
C TYR A 91 -3.37 8.57 -13.33
N ARG A 92 -2.13 8.08 -13.33
CA ARG A 92 -1.13 8.50 -14.32
C ARG A 92 -1.63 8.24 -15.74
N LYS A 93 -2.19 7.07 -16.03
CA LYS A 93 -2.75 6.76 -17.35
C LYS A 93 -3.98 7.61 -17.69
N GLN A 94 -4.80 7.95 -16.71
CA GLN A 94 -6.04 8.71 -16.92
C GLN A 94 -5.81 10.21 -17.12
N TYR A 95 -4.76 10.77 -16.50
CA TYR A 95 -4.47 12.21 -16.49
C TYR A 95 -3.21 12.59 -17.30
N GLN A 96 -2.57 11.61 -17.96
CA GLN A 96 -1.61 11.81 -19.06
C GLN A 96 -2.35 12.15 -20.34
#